data_AF-A0A2E1YRV5-F1
#
_entry.id   AF-A0A2E1YRV5-F1
#
_cell.length_a   1.000
_cell.length_b   1.000
_cell.length_c   1.000
_cell.angle_alpha   90.00
_cell.angle_beta   90.00
_cell.angle_gamma   90.00
#
_symmetry.space_group_name_H-M   'P 1'
#
loop_
_entity.id
_entity.type
_entity.pdbx_description
1 polymer ?
#
loop_
_entity_poly.entity_id
_entity_poly.type
_entity_poly.pdbx_seq_one_letter_code
_entity_poly.pdbx_strand_id
1 'polypeptide(L)'
;MDNNEKFKAFVMESNTKKGIKIIDKSFLDDGDVFVKISFSSFNYKDGLAISGKTPILRKFPMIPGVDFCGKVINSSNKSFKKGDKVILNGWGVGENHTGGFSQFARVKSKWLIKLPKKISEKQSMIIGSAGYTAALCAILINENVKKKTEKF
;
A
#
# COMPACT_ATOMS: atom_id res chain seq x y z
N MET A 1 14.43 8.66 -15.42
CA MET A 1 13.19 9.43 -15.16
C MET A 1 13.58 10.57 -14.24
N ASP A 2 13.37 11.81 -14.68
CA ASP A 2 13.81 13.00 -13.97
C ASP A 2 13.15 13.16 -12.59
N ASN A 3 13.87 13.78 -11.66
CA ASN A 3 13.33 14.12 -10.33
C ASN A 3 12.15 15.10 -10.41
N ASN A 4 11.99 15.81 -11.53
CA ASN A 4 10.95 16.81 -11.77
C ASN A 4 9.67 16.25 -12.40
N GLU A 5 9.56 14.92 -12.58
CA GLU A 5 8.33 14.31 -13.09
C GLU A 5 7.18 14.53 -12.11
N LYS A 6 6.20 15.32 -12.55
CA LYS A 6 5.02 15.68 -11.75
C LYS A 6 3.90 14.66 -11.93
N PHE A 7 3.21 14.35 -10.85
CA PHE A 7 2.11 13.37 -10.83
C PHE A 7 1.05 13.72 -9.78
N LYS A 8 -0.14 13.15 -9.94
CA LYS A 8 -1.27 13.37 -9.04
C LYS A 8 -1.19 12.45 -7.81
N ALA A 9 -1.52 13.00 -6.65
CA ALA A 9 -1.73 12.25 -5.41
C ALA A 9 -2.83 12.91 -4.56
N PHE A 10 -3.48 12.13 -3.71
CA PHE A 10 -4.37 12.64 -2.67
C PHE A 10 -3.54 13.00 -1.44
N VAL A 11 -3.43 14.30 -1.17
CA VAL A 11 -2.58 14.83 -0.11
C VAL A 11 -3.42 15.33 1.05
N MET A 12 -3.04 14.94 2.25
CA MET A 12 -3.46 15.52 3.52
C MET A 12 -2.41 16.55 3.92
N GLU A 13 -2.76 17.83 3.88
CA GLU A 13 -1.89 18.93 4.35
C GLU A 13 -2.06 19.18 5.85
N SER A 14 -3.25 18.86 6.39
CA SER A 14 -3.58 18.84 7.82
C SER A 14 -4.75 17.87 8.05
N ASN A 15 -5.26 17.78 9.27
CA ASN A 15 -6.48 17.01 9.57
C ASN A 15 -7.71 17.49 8.79
N THR A 16 -7.76 18.76 8.41
CA THR A 16 -8.92 19.38 7.75
C THR A 16 -8.67 19.74 6.28
N LYS A 17 -7.41 20.02 5.92
CA LYS A 17 -7.03 20.42 4.56
C LYS A 17 -6.51 19.22 3.77
N LYS A 18 -7.27 18.80 2.75
CA LYS A 18 -6.95 17.64 1.92
C LYS A 18 -7.49 17.77 0.50
N GLY A 19 -6.89 17.04 -0.43
CA GLY A 19 -7.38 16.97 -1.81
C GLY A 19 -6.37 16.41 -2.79
N ILE A 20 -6.76 16.27 -4.05
CA ILE A 20 -5.85 15.89 -5.12
C ILE A 20 -4.90 17.06 -5.41
N LYS A 21 -3.59 16.78 -5.42
CA LYS A 21 -2.52 17.72 -5.74
C LYS A 21 -1.62 17.15 -6.81
N ILE A 22 -0.92 18.02 -7.51
CA ILE A 22 0.19 17.66 -8.39
C ILE A 22 1.47 17.86 -7.56
N ILE A 23 2.22 16.78 -7.39
CA ILE A 23 3.46 16.72 -6.62
C ILE A 23 4.57 16.11 -7.48
N ASP A 24 5.81 16.13 -6.99
CA ASP A 24 6.95 15.45 -7.61
C ASP A 24 7.56 14.42 -6.63
N LYS A 25 8.67 13.80 -7.05
CA LYS A 25 9.32 12.72 -6.29
C LYS A 25 9.89 13.17 -4.95
N SER A 26 10.21 14.45 -4.78
CA SER A 26 10.74 14.98 -3.51
C SER A 26 9.71 14.98 -2.39
N PHE A 27 8.41 14.89 -2.72
CA PHE A 27 7.34 14.76 -1.75
C PHE A 27 7.27 13.35 -1.12
N LEU A 28 7.78 12.33 -1.81
CA LEU A 28 7.68 10.94 -1.37
C LEU A 28 8.70 10.64 -0.27
N ASP A 29 8.33 9.82 0.70
CA ASP A 29 9.27 9.35 1.72
C ASP A 29 10.35 8.41 1.15
N ASP A 30 11.44 8.25 1.89
CA ASP A 30 12.60 7.47 1.46
C ASP A 30 12.34 5.97 1.34
N GLY A 31 12.93 5.37 0.31
CA GLY A 31 12.82 3.96 -0.02
C GLY A 31 13.75 3.56 -1.16
N ASP A 32 14.00 2.27 -1.29
CA ASP A 32 14.92 1.68 -2.28
C ASP A 32 14.19 1.14 -3.52
N VAL A 33 12.84 1.19 -3.56
CA VAL A 33 12.04 0.81 -4.73
C VAL A 33 11.04 1.90 -5.09
N PHE A 34 11.07 2.33 -6.35
CA PHE A 34 10.12 3.29 -6.91
C PHE A 34 9.12 2.57 -7.81
N VAL A 35 7.83 2.76 -7.56
CA VAL A 35 6.72 2.01 -8.15
C VAL A 35 5.74 2.97 -8.82
N LYS A 36 5.33 2.66 -10.04
CA LYS A 36 4.15 3.27 -10.68
C LYS A 36 2.92 2.49 -10.27
N ILE A 37 2.05 3.12 -9.52
CA ILE A 37 0.84 2.50 -8.95
C ILE A 37 -0.19 2.31 -10.06
N SER A 38 -0.75 1.10 -10.11
CA SER A 38 -1.84 0.73 -11.02
C SER A 38 -3.19 0.84 -10.30
N PHE A 39 -3.27 0.33 -9.06
CA PHE A 39 -4.47 0.35 -8.25
C PHE A 39 -4.11 0.48 -6.76
N SER A 40 -5.04 1.05 -5.99
CA SER A 40 -5.09 1.03 -4.53
C SER A 40 -6.43 0.45 -4.10
N SER A 41 -6.56 0.07 -2.84
CA SER A 41 -7.84 -0.22 -2.20
C SER A 41 -8.20 0.91 -1.22
N PHE A 42 -9.44 0.94 -0.72
CA PHE A 42 -9.86 1.86 0.34
C PHE A 42 -10.38 1.05 1.53
N ASN A 43 -9.62 1.06 2.62
CA ASN A 43 -9.94 0.32 3.85
C ASN A 43 -10.57 1.24 4.90
N TYR A 44 -11.14 0.63 5.95
CA TYR A 44 -11.68 1.38 7.09
C TYR A 44 -10.63 2.33 7.72
N LYS A 45 -9.38 1.88 7.81
CA LYS A 45 -8.25 2.68 8.33
C LYS A 45 -7.95 3.91 7.47
N ASP A 46 -8.08 3.80 6.15
CA ASP A 46 -7.91 4.93 5.24
C ASP A 46 -9.01 5.97 5.46
N GLY A 47 -10.25 5.51 5.66
CA GLY A 47 -11.38 6.37 6.03
C GLY A 47 -11.13 7.13 7.35
N LEU A 48 -10.63 6.43 8.37
CA LEU A 48 -10.24 7.06 9.64
C LEU A 48 -9.13 8.10 9.43
N ALA A 49 -8.08 7.76 8.67
CA ALA A 49 -6.97 8.66 8.36
C ALA A 49 -7.44 9.92 7.63
N ILE A 50 -8.28 9.76 6.61
CA ILE A 50 -8.82 10.86 5.82
C ILE A 50 -9.82 11.70 6.60
N SER A 51 -10.53 11.12 7.57
CA SER A 51 -11.50 11.86 8.40
C SER A 51 -10.84 12.91 9.29
N GLY A 52 -9.56 12.72 9.65
CA GLY A 52 -8.85 13.59 10.59
C GLY A 52 -9.35 13.51 12.05
N LYS A 53 -10.31 12.61 12.35
CA LYS A 53 -10.93 12.48 13.69
C LYS A 53 -10.14 11.59 14.65
N THR A 54 -9.24 10.76 14.12
CA THR A 54 -8.42 9.81 14.88
C THR A 54 -6.96 10.00 14.45
N PRO A 55 -5.98 9.94 15.38
CA PRO A 55 -4.57 10.17 15.06
C PRO A 55 -3.93 8.96 14.36
N ILE A 56 -4.43 8.62 13.16
CA ILE A 56 -3.87 7.57 12.30
C ILE A 56 -2.62 8.09 11.58
N LEU A 57 -2.71 9.28 10.97
CA LEU A 57 -1.57 9.93 10.32
C LEU A 57 -0.62 10.50 11.37
N ARG A 58 0.67 10.22 11.22
CA ARG A 58 1.70 10.59 12.21
C ARG A 58 2.47 11.85 11.84
N LYS A 59 2.27 12.37 10.63
CA LYS A 59 2.90 13.58 10.12
C LYS A 59 2.06 14.21 9.01
N PHE A 60 2.36 15.47 8.73
CA PHE A 60 1.85 16.21 7.58
C PHE A 60 3.02 16.96 6.90
N PRO A 61 2.95 17.25 5.60
CA PRO A 61 1.92 16.76 4.67
C PRO A 61 2.11 15.25 4.39
N MET A 62 1.05 14.56 3.96
CA MET A 62 1.04 13.10 3.84
C MET A 62 0.15 12.59 2.72
N ILE A 63 0.49 11.42 2.16
CA ILE A 63 -0.37 10.66 1.24
C ILE A 63 -0.90 9.44 1.98
N PRO A 64 -2.22 9.29 2.19
CA PRO A 64 -2.82 8.09 2.78
C PRO A 64 -2.86 6.90 1.79
N GLY A 65 -3.45 5.78 2.20
CA GLY A 65 -3.59 4.57 1.38
C GLY A 65 -2.62 3.49 1.85
N VAL A 66 -3.13 2.53 2.62
CA VAL A 66 -2.32 1.44 3.19
C VAL A 66 -1.96 0.33 2.20
N ASP A 67 -2.62 0.30 1.05
CA ASP A 67 -2.44 -0.72 0.02
C ASP A 67 -2.09 -0.10 -1.32
N PHE A 68 -1.27 -0.78 -2.13
CA PHE A 68 -1.22 -0.55 -3.56
C PHE A 68 -0.70 -1.78 -4.31
N CYS A 69 -0.94 -1.80 -5.61
CA CYS A 69 -0.20 -2.65 -6.54
C CYS A 69 0.31 -1.82 -7.71
N GLY A 70 1.37 -2.28 -8.36
CA GLY A 70 1.93 -1.55 -9.50
C GLY A 70 3.17 -2.19 -10.09
N LYS A 71 3.86 -1.42 -10.92
CA LYS A 71 5.09 -1.84 -11.60
C LYS A 71 6.29 -1.10 -11.06
N VAL A 72 7.36 -1.84 -10.78
CA VAL A 72 8.65 -1.25 -10.43
C VAL A 72 9.18 -0.43 -11.60
N ILE A 73 9.54 0.81 -11.32
CA ILE A 73 10.13 1.75 -12.27
C ILE A 73 11.65 1.79 -12.09
N ASN A 74 12.10 1.81 -10.83
CA ASN A 74 13.50 1.76 -10.47
C ASN A 74 13.66 1.06 -9.10
N SER A 75 14.81 0.43 -8.87
CA SER A 75 15.14 -0.24 -7.61
C SER A 75 16.64 -0.26 -7.41
N SER A 76 17.13 0.03 -6.20
CA SER A 76 18.52 -0.27 -5.82
C SER A 76 18.66 -1.67 -5.19
N ASN A 77 17.55 -2.37 -4.93
CA ASN A 77 17.55 -3.75 -4.45
C ASN A 77 17.43 -4.73 -5.62
N LYS A 78 18.38 -5.68 -5.72
CA LYS A 78 18.45 -6.69 -6.79
C LYS A 78 17.24 -7.63 -6.87
N SER A 79 16.48 -7.80 -5.79
CA SER A 79 15.27 -8.64 -5.76
C SER A 79 14.13 -8.09 -6.62
N PHE A 80 14.14 -6.79 -6.91
CA PHE A 80 13.13 -6.10 -7.71
C PHE A 80 13.77 -5.41 -8.90
N LYS A 81 13.31 -5.72 -10.11
CA LYS A 81 13.77 -5.08 -11.35
C LYS A 81 12.66 -4.29 -12.00
N LYS A 82 13.04 -3.32 -12.84
CA LYS A 82 12.09 -2.54 -13.65
C LYS A 82 11.13 -3.46 -14.39
N GLY A 83 9.83 -3.16 -14.30
CA GLY A 83 8.75 -3.94 -14.91
C GLY A 83 8.17 -5.03 -14.01
N ASP A 84 8.83 -5.41 -12.91
CA ASP A 84 8.26 -6.36 -11.95
C ASP A 84 6.94 -5.81 -11.39
N LYS A 85 5.92 -6.66 -11.34
CA LYS A 85 4.64 -6.34 -10.70
C LYS A 85 4.74 -6.64 -9.20
N VAL A 86 4.32 -5.70 -8.38
CA VAL A 86 4.43 -5.78 -6.91
C VAL A 86 3.12 -5.40 -6.23
N ILE A 87 2.95 -5.91 -5.02
CA ILE A 87 1.88 -5.56 -4.07
C ILE A 87 2.52 -5.03 -2.80
N LEU A 88 1.86 -4.08 -2.16
CA LEU A 88 2.08 -3.65 -0.79
C LEU A 88 0.75 -3.62 -0.03
N ASN A 89 0.77 -4.08 1.21
CA ASN A 89 -0.30 -3.91 2.18
C ASN A 89 0.28 -3.71 3.60
N GLY A 90 0.03 -2.56 4.23
CA GLY A 90 0.43 -2.27 5.62
C GLY A 90 1.82 -1.63 5.78
N TRP A 91 2.64 -2.13 6.73
CA TRP A 91 3.98 -1.61 7.06
C TRP A 91 4.09 -0.14 7.53
N GLY A 92 2.97 0.47 7.93
CA GLY A 92 2.90 1.90 8.26
C GLY A 92 2.82 2.82 7.02
N VAL A 93 2.78 2.24 5.83
CA VAL A 93 2.48 2.96 4.59
C VAL A 93 1.05 3.49 4.67
N GLY A 94 0.86 4.76 4.30
CA GLY A 94 -0.39 5.49 4.50
C GLY A 94 -0.60 6.02 5.92
N GLU A 95 0.39 5.88 6.83
CA GLU A 95 0.29 6.31 8.25
C GLU A 95 1.48 7.13 8.72
N ASN A 96 2.69 6.54 8.64
CA ASN A 96 3.97 7.16 8.98
C ASN A 96 4.90 7.26 7.75
N HIS A 97 4.54 6.58 6.67
CA HIS A 97 5.18 6.64 5.36
C HIS A 97 4.16 6.99 4.27
N THR A 98 4.52 7.80 3.26
CA THR A 98 3.63 8.14 2.12
C THR A 98 3.04 6.89 1.44
N GLY A 99 1.74 6.91 1.16
CA GLY A 99 0.91 5.76 0.79
C GLY A 99 0.46 5.63 -0.67
N GLY A 100 -0.51 4.75 -0.86
CA GLY A 100 -0.99 4.26 -2.16
C GLY A 100 -1.97 5.18 -2.90
N PHE A 101 -2.49 6.24 -2.28
CA PHE A 101 -3.35 7.22 -2.96
C PHE A 101 -2.55 8.22 -3.81
N SER A 102 -1.70 7.69 -4.67
CA SER A 102 -0.78 8.40 -5.55
C SER A 102 -0.58 7.62 -6.85
N GLN A 103 -0.19 8.29 -7.93
CA GLN A 103 0.23 7.60 -9.16
C GLN A 103 1.58 6.89 -9.00
N PHE A 104 2.40 7.30 -8.02
CA PHE A 104 3.70 6.71 -7.73
C PHE A 104 3.96 6.61 -6.24
N ALA A 105 4.71 5.59 -5.83
CA ALA A 105 5.21 5.44 -4.46
C ALA A 105 6.69 5.08 -4.48
N ARG A 106 7.41 5.53 -3.46
CA ARG A 106 8.77 5.11 -3.14
C ARG A 106 8.69 4.36 -1.81
N VAL A 107 9.16 3.12 -1.73
CA VAL A 107 8.97 2.26 -0.55
C VAL A 107 10.19 1.39 -0.31
N LYS A 108 10.26 0.75 0.86
CA LYS A 108 11.30 -0.24 1.17
C LYS A 108 10.96 -1.59 0.53
N SER A 109 11.96 -2.21 -0.07
CA SER A 109 11.90 -3.49 -0.77
C SER A 109 11.37 -4.62 0.11
N LYS A 110 11.73 -4.62 1.40
CA LYS A 110 11.25 -5.59 2.40
C LYS A 110 9.72 -5.54 2.66
N TRP A 111 9.04 -4.48 2.23
CA TRP A 111 7.59 -4.34 2.36
C TRP A 111 6.84 -4.85 1.14
N LEU A 112 7.54 -5.05 0.03
CA LEU A 112 6.96 -5.45 -1.24
C LEU A 112 6.92 -6.97 -1.37
N ILE A 113 5.85 -7.45 -2.00
CA ILE A 113 5.72 -8.82 -2.46
C ILE A 113 5.57 -8.79 -3.97
N LYS A 114 6.19 -9.74 -4.69
CA LYS A 114 5.95 -9.89 -6.14
C LYS A 114 4.51 -10.36 -6.35
N LEU A 115 3.80 -9.70 -7.26
CA LEU A 115 2.44 -10.08 -7.62
C LEU A 115 2.42 -11.52 -8.15
N PRO A 116 1.70 -12.46 -7.51
CA PRO A 116 1.58 -13.82 -8.01
C PRO A 116 0.96 -13.85 -9.41
N LYS A 117 1.52 -14.67 -10.32
CA LYS A 117 1.10 -14.75 -11.73
C LYS A 117 -0.39 -15.07 -11.93
N LYS A 118 -1.02 -15.72 -10.96
CA LYS A 118 -2.43 -16.16 -11.02
C LYS A 118 -3.44 -15.05 -10.69
N ILE A 119 -3.00 -13.89 -10.21
CA ILE A 119 -3.88 -12.77 -9.88
C ILE A 119 -3.50 -11.52 -10.67
N SER A 120 -4.50 -10.82 -11.20
CA SER A 120 -4.31 -9.51 -11.82
C SER A 120 -4.04 -8.42 -10.79
N GLU A 121 -3.45 -7.30 -11.22
CA GLU A 121 -3.26 -6.10 -10.39
C GLU A 121 -4.60 -5.64 -9.79
N LYS A 122 -5.67 -5.59 -10.61
CA LYS A 122 -7.02 -5.24 -10.15
C LYS A 122 -7.54 -6.22 -9.09
N GLN A 123 -7.44 -7.53 -9.32
CA GLN A 123 -7.86 -8.53 -8.33
C GLN A 123 -7.09 -8.41 -7.02
N SER A 124 -5.78 -8.13 -7.08
CA SER A 124 -4.97 -7.98 -5.87
C SER A 124 -5.47 -6.85 -4.96
N MET A 125 -5.94 -5.73 -5.53
CA MET A 125 -6.46 -4.60 -4.75
C MET A 125 -7.95 -4.72 -4.42
N ILE A 126 -8.72 -5.53 -5.17
CA ILE A 126 -10.05 -5.96 -4.73
C ILE A 126 -9.94 -6.80 -3.45
N ILE A 127 -8.93 -7.67 -3.36
CA ILE A 127 -8.61 -8.40 -2.13
C ILE A 127 -8.12 -7.41 -1.06
N GLY A 128 -7.04 -6.67 -1.35
CA GLY A 128 -6.49 -5.65 -0.44
C GLY A 128 -6.16 -6.18 0.96
N SER A 129 -5.93 -5.24 1.90
CA SER A 129 -5.72 -5.52 3.31
C SER A 129 -6.91 -6.22 3.95
N ALA A 130 -8.14 -5.84 3.60
CA ALA A 130 -9.36 -6.45 4.14
C ALA A 130 -9.46 -7.95 3.80
N GLY A 131 -9.35 -8.30 2.51
CA GLY A 131 -9.40 -9.69 2.06
C GLY A 131 -8.20 -10.51 2.52
N TYR A 132 -7.00 -9.89 2.60
CA TYR A 132 -5.83 -10.54 3.20
C TYR A 132 -6.08 -10.89 4.67
N THR A 133 -6.63 -9.97 5.45
CA THR A 133 -6.98 -10.19 6.86
C THR A 133 -8.04 -11.28 7.00
N ALA A 134 -9.07 -11.27 6.14
CA ALA A 134 -10.10 -12.31 6.13
C ALA A 134 -9.52 -13.71 5.85
N ALA A 135 -8.59 -13.82 4.90
CA ALA A 135 -7.91 -15.08 4.60
C ALA A 135 -7.08 -15.59 5.78
N LEU A 136 -6.34 -14.70 6.48
CA LEU A 136 -5.61 -15.05 7.69
C LEU A 136 -6.53 -15.59 8.78
N CYS A 137 -7.67 -14.92 9.02
CA CYS A 137 -8.68 -15.39 9.97
C CYS A 137 -9.19 -16.79 9.60
N ALA A 138 -9.52 -17.02 8.32
CA ALA A 138 -10.03 -18.31 7.85
C ALA A 138 -8.99 -19.44 8.00
N ILE A 139 -7.71 -19.17 7.68
CA ILE A 139 -6.61 -20.13 7.88
C ILE A 139 -6.49 -20.48 9.37
N LEU A 140 -6.42 -19.46 10.23
CA LEU A 140 -6.29 -19.65 11.67
C LEU A 140 -7.47 -20.45 12.25
N ILE A 141 -8.70 -20.14 11.85
CA ILE A 141 -9.89 -20.90 12.26
C ILE A 141 -9.77 -22.35 11.79
N ASN A 142 -9.42 -22.59 10.53
CA ASN A 142 -9.29 -23.95 9.99
C ASN A 142 -8.20 -24.76 10.69
N GLU A 143 -7.08 -24.15 11.08
CA GLU A 143 -5.99 -24.79 11.82
C GLU A 143 -6.37 -25.14 13.27
N ASN A 144 -7.10 -24.24 13.96
CA ASN A 144 -7.44 -24.40 15.37
C ASN A 144 -8.72 -25.20 15.60
N VAL A 145 -9.70 -25.14 14.69
CA VAL A 145 -10.96 -25.88 14.82
C VAL A 145 -10.81 -27.34 14.37
N LYS A 146 -9.87 -27.68 13.47
CA LYS A 146 -9.63 -29.07 13.02
C LYS A 146 -8.79 -29.94 13.97
N LYS A 147 -8.63 -29.56 15.25
CA LYS A 147 -8.10 -30.46 16.30
C LYS A 147 -9.15 -30.72 17.38
N LYS A 148 -10.11 -31.59 17.06
CA LYS A 148 -10.83 -32.50 17.97
C LYS A 148 -11.71 -33.46 17.16
N THR A 149 -11.07 -34.35 16.41
CA THR A 149 -11.65 -35.65 16.06
C THR A 149 -10.65 -36.72 16.46
N GLU A 150 -10.48 -36.86 17.77
CA GLU A 150 -10.07 -38.15 18.32
C GLU A 150 -11.20 -39.14 18.04
N LYS A 151 -10.77 -40.35 17.65
CA LYS A 151 -11.56 -41.48 17.22
C LYS A 151 -12.70 -41.77 18.20
N PHE A 152 -13.93 -41.90 17.68
CA PHE A 152 -14.92 -42.79 18.29
C PHE A 152 -14.67 -44.21 17.78
#